data_AF-A0A2W1BL07-F1
#
_entry.id   AF-A0A2W1BL07-F1
#
_cell.length_a   1.000
_cell.length_b   1.000
_cell.length_c   1.000
_cell.angle_alpha   90.00
_cell.angle_beta   90.00
_cell.angle_gamma   90.00
#
_symmetry.space_group_name_H-M   'P 1'
#
loop_
_entity.id
_entity.type
_entity.pdbx_description
1 polymer ?
#
loop_
_entity_poly.entity_id
_entity_poly.type
_entity_poly.pdbx_seq_one_letter_code
_entity_poly.pdbx_strand_id
1 'polypeptide(L)'
;MSSGQWEVVGKNKKSQNGKIKTKEDEKKAVKNGPKLEDVVPHSQIKSFYSGMEIDEERKPAKDNKKKEGDKKKKQDKKNVEPPKPKPPKTIEGALEAIDAAELANIITTNKIRFSNAPLVWLKEVAAFLNSKIQIDVDDPTFASHPQLYPLSAAPNEIRKLLSDVLQDAGKANTQLFFDVTLTALANDMSRGQSVNGHRLLLQMLAQDYPEFCIASVQKSASLRNSYQNRPPIGLSLLWAFGQGGNSDFAVGLKAWQDLFLPIIELKNYSKYVVWYLSNLLDEHATMDSTKVSQDQLFAMIDMVNNKRSALPKDLSSDLIKQLSKYKDIYFNKSNNKLQVTFNQLMKKLPNQYLSGPSLDPYHRVLVDCLVDCLVRDDSCNATWRQLFHRCSKQSATLLDYIDSNWAEVSKKLRQKSLKMSVLQYKEVCGEALKGKKKDETVVRTNKICQVNL
;
A
#
# COMPACT_ATOMS: atom_id res chain seq x y z
N MET A 1 -59.82 -15.81 3.86
CA MET A 1 -58.46 -15.24 3.87
C MET A 1 -57.47 -16.39 3.66
N SER A 2 -57.16 -16.64 2.39
CA SER A 2 -56.21 -17.64 1.86
C SER A 2 -54.77 -17.21 2.22
N SER A 3 -53.73 -18.01 2.41
CA SER A 3 -53.46 -19.44 2.27
C SER A 3 -52.10 -19.67 2.94
N GLY A 4 -52.01 -20.62 3.86
CA GLY A 4 -50.74 -21.21 4.27
C GLY A 4 -50.38 -22.32 3.30
N GLN A 5 -49.16 -22.33 2.77
CA GLN A 5 -48.65 -23.49 2.05
C GLN A 5 -47.15 -23.62 2.32
N TRP A 6 -46.82 -24.72 2.99
CA TRP A 6 -45.48 -25.27 3.12
C TRP A 6 -44.94 -25.68 1.76
N GLU A 7 -43.64 -25.50 1.52
CA GLU A 7 -42.95 -26.18 0.44
C GLU A 7 -41.68 -26.87 0.94
N VAL A 8 -41.53 -28.10 0.48
CA VAL A 8 -40.73 -29.20 1.04
C VAL A 8 -39.32 -29.22 0.43
N VAL A 9 -38.36 -29.59 1.27
CA VAL A 9 -36.96 -29.83 0.94
C VAL A 9 -36.81 -31.10 0.08
N GLY A 10 -36.17 -31.00 -1.08
CA GLY A 10 -35.78 -32.15 -1.91
C GLY A 10 -34.35 -32.01 -2.44
N LYS A 11 -33.41 -32.78 -1.89
CA LYS A 11 -32.09 -33.04 -2.49
C LYS A 11 -32.20 -34.25 -3.43
N ASN A 12 -31.66 -34.17 -4.66
CA ASN A 12 -30.70 -35.19 -5.13
C ASN A 12 -29.92 -34.84 -6.43
N LYS A 13 -28.86 -35.62 -6.61
CA LYS A 13 -27.63 -35.47 -7.42
C LYS A 13 -27.75 -35.62 -8.95
N LYS A 14 -26.81 -34.92 -9.63
CA LYS A 14 -26.00 -35.21 -10.85
C LYS A 14 -26.65 -35.84 -12.11
N SER A 15 -26.46 -35.14 -13.23
CA SER A 15 -25.96 -35.69 -14.52
C SER A 15 -25.42 -34.56 -15.43
N GLN A 16 -24.65 -34.94 -16.45
CA GLN A 16 -23.62 -34.22 -17.19
C GLN A 16 -24.08 -33.28 -18.33
N ASN A 17 -23.11 -32.44 -18.72
CA ASN A 17 -22.80 -31.92 -20.06
C ASN A 17 -23.47 -30.65 -20.61
N GLY A 18 -22.60 -29.65 -20.83
CA GLY A 18 -22.44 -29.03 -22.15
C GLY A 18 -23.32 -27.84 -22.49
N LYS A 19 -22.93 -26.63 -22.03
CA LYS A 19 -23.26 -25.40 -22.76
C LYS A 19 -22.08 -24.44 -22.77
N ILE A 20 -21.50 -24.31 -23.96
CA ILE A 20 -20.53 -23.30 -24.35
C ILE A 20 -21.18 -21.94 -24.10
N LYS A 21 -20.56 -21.10 -23.25
CA LYS A 21 -20.96 -19.71 -23.07
C LYS A 21 -20.49 -18.90 -24.28
N THR A 22 -21.43 -18.25 -24.93
CA THR A 22 -21.20 -17.39 -26.10
C THR A 22 -20.55 -16.07 -25.67
N LYS A 23 -19.64 -15.54 -26.51
CA LYS A 23 -18.90 -14.27 -26.35
C LYS A 23 -19.75 -13.01 -26.10
N GLU A 24 -21.07 -13.09 -26.12
CA GLU A 24 -21.98 -11.95 -25.87
C GLU A 24 -22.29 -11.73 -24.38
N ASP A 25 -22.26 -12.77 -23.55
CA ASP A 25 -22.55 -12.63 -22.12
C ASP A 25 -21.40 -11.96 -21.34
N GLU A 26 -20.16 -12.15 -21.79
CA GLU A 26 -19.00 -11.41 -21.24
C GLU A 26 -19.01 -9.93 -21.63
N LYS A 27 -19.55 -9.56 -22.81
CA LYS A 27 -19.61 -8.16 -23.26
C LYS A 27 -20.65 -7.33 -22.52
N LYS A 28 -21.73 -7.94 -22.00
CA LYS A 28 -22.75 -7.22 -21.21
C LYS A 28 -22.28 -6.91 -19.79
N ALA A 29 -21.40 -7.72 -19.20
CA ALA A 29 -20.83 -7.47 -17.87
C ALA A 29 -19.73 -6.38 -17.85
N VAL A 30 -19.21 -5.96 -19.02
CA VAL A 30 -18.15 -4.94 -19.15
C VAL A 30 -18.69 -3.51 -19.16
N LYS A 31 -20.01 -3.31 -19.34
CA LYS A 31 -20.61 -1.98 -19.56
C LYS A 31 -21.07 -1.20 -18.31
N ASN A 32 -21.00 -1.77 -17.11
CA ASN A 32 -21.49 -1.13 -15.88
C ASN A 32 -20.33 -0.70 -14.94
N GLY A 33 -19.36 0.05 -15.46
CA GLY A 33 -18.46 0.85 -14.62
C GLY A 33 -19.12 2.19 -14.26
N PRO A 34 -18.87 2.76 -13.06
CA PRO A 34 -19.40 4.09 -12.70
C PRO A 34 -18.99 5.14 -13.73
N LYS A 35 -19.90 6.03 -14.12
CA LYS A 35 -19.56 7.16 -14.99
C LYS A 35 -18.84 8.22 -14.16
N LEU A 36 -18.01 9.04 -14.81
CA LEU A 36 -17.26 10.13 -14.15
C LEU A 36 -18.18 11.08 -13.37
N GLU A 37 -19.41 11.26 -13.87
CA GLU A 37 -20.50 12.03 -13.27
C GLU A 37 -21.01 11.46 -11.94
N ASP A 38 -20.85 10.15 -11.71
CA ASP A 38 -21.32 9.45 -10.50
C ASP A 38 -20.31 9.51 -9.34
N VAL A 39 -19.07 9.96 -9.61
CA VAL A 39 -17.94 9.88 -8.66
C VAL A 39 -17.34 11.27 -8.37
N VAL A 40 -17.73 12.30 -9.13
CA VAL A 40 -17.16 13.64 -9.04
C VAL A 40 -18.25 14.66 -8.64
N PRO A 41 -18.03 15.47 -7.58
CA PRO A 41 -18.98 16.52 -7.20
C PRO A 41 -19.25 17.49 -8.35
N HIS A 42 -20.53 17.90 -8.53
CA HIS A 42 -20.97 18.79 -9.59
C HIS A 42 -20.21 20.14 -9.67
N SER A 43 -19.64 20.61 -8.55
CA SER A 43 -18.79 21.81 -8.53
C SER A 43 -17.49 21.64 -9.30
N GLN A 44 -16.91 20.44 -9.32
CA GLN A 44 -15.73 20.13 -10.13
C GLN A 44 -16.11 20.02 -11.61
N ILE A 45 -17.31 19.49 -11.93
CA ILE A 45 -17.85 19.39 -13.31
C ILE A 45 -17.90 20.76 -14.02
N LYS A 46 -18.25 21.84 -13.32
CA LYS A 46 -18.24 23.20 -13.89
C LYS A 46 -16.83 23.70 -14.28
N SER A 47 -15.79 23.26 -13.57
CA SER A 47 -14.40 23.53 -13.96
C SER A 47 -14.00 22.75 -15.23
N PHE A 48 -14.60 21.58 -15.50
CA PHE A 48 -14.31 20.82 -16.73
C PHE A 48 -14.80 21.50 -18.00
N TYR A 49 -15.95 22.18 -17.97
CA TYR A 49 -16.53 22.80 -19.16
C TYR A 49 -16.09 24.25 -19.39
N SER A 50 -15.78 25.00 -18.33
CA SER A 50 -15.31 26.40 -18.47
C SER A 50 -13.94 26.52 -19.15
N GLY A 51 -13.11 25.47 -19.14
CA GLY A 51 -11.81 25.44 -19.82
C GLY A 51 -11.83 24.94 -21.27
N MET A 52 -12.99 24.63 -21.86
CA MET A 52 -13.08 24.16 -23.25
C MET A 52 -13.24 25.30 -24.28
N GLU A 53 -13.25 26.56 -23.84
CA GLU A 53 -13.22 27.71 -24.75
C GLU A 53 -11.84 27.76 -25.44
N ILE A 54 -11.85 27.63 -26.77
CA ILE A 54 -10.65 27.76 -27.59
C ILE A 54 -10.26 29.24 -27.57
N ASP A 55 -9.01 29.52 -27.19
CA ASP A 55 -8.44 30.86 -27.25
C ASP A 55 -8.19 31.22 -28.73
N GLU A 56 -9.22 31.73 -29.40
CA GLU A 56 -9.24 32.05 -30.85
C GLU A 56 -8.17 33.08 -31.24
N GLU A 57 -7.63 33.86 -30.29
CA GLU A 57 -6.65 34.92 -30.53
C GLU A 57 -5.19 34.43 -30.66
N ARG A 58 -4.90 33.15 -30.37
CA ARG A 58 -3.51 32.61 -30.36
C ARG A 58 -3.30 31.40 -31.28
N LYS A 59 -3.83 31.45 -32.50
CA LYS A 59 -3.53 30.44 -33.54
C LYS A 59 -2.10 30.63 -34.09
N PRO A 60 -1.27 29.57 -34.25
CA PRO A 60 -0.08 29.66 -35.07
C PRO A 60 -0.47 29.88 -36.54
N ALA A 61 0.23 30.79 -37.21
CA ALA A 61 -0.08 31.21 -38.58
C ALA A 61 -0.08 30.01 -39.55
N LYS A 62 -1.17 29.84 -40.29
CA LYS A 62 -1.27 28.89 -41.40
C LYS A 62 -0.53 29.45 -42.62
N ASP A 63 0.56 28.80 -43.00
CA ASP A 63 1.18 29.01 -44.31
C ASP A 63 0.26 28.48 -45.41
N ASN A 64 -0.35 29.41 -46.14
CA ASN A 64 -1.10 29.15 -47.36
C ASN A 64 -0.13 29.13 -48.56
N LYS A 65 0.14 27.96 -49.14
CA LYS A 65 0.53 27.87 -50.55
C LYS A 65 -0.46 27.02 -51.33
N LYS A 66 -1.09 27.68 -52.30
CA LYS A 66 -2.01 27.12 -53.28
C LYS A 66 -1.30 26.14 -54.22
N LYS A 67 -2.12 25.18 -54.67
CA LYS A 67 -1.88 24.18 -55.72
C LYS A 67 -1.53 24.82 -57.06
N GLU A 68 -0.69 24.12 -57.82
CA GLU A 68 -0.95 23.86 -59.23
C GLU A 68 -0.42 22.46 -59.58
N GLY A 69 -1.22 21.71 -60.33
CA GLY A 69 -0.91 20.35 -60.71
C GLY A 69 -0.29 20.29 -62.11
N ASP A 70 0.51 19.27 -62.35
CA ASP A 70 0.62 18.72 -63.70
C ASP A 70 0.89 17.21 -63.68
N LYS A 71 0.25 16.51 -64.61
CA LYS A 71 0.33 15.06 -64.82
C LYS A 71 1.61 14.75 -65.60
N LYS A 72 2.43 13.79 -65.14
CA LYS A 72 3.05 12.79 -66.04
C LYS A 72 3.75 11.62 -65.31
N LYS A 73 3.36 10.44 -65.79
CA LYS A 73 4.11 9.18 -66.00
C LYS A 73 4.73 8.45 -64.80
N LYS A 74 4.12 7.29 -64.52
CA LYS A 74 4.68 6.13 -63.81
C LYS A 74 6.04 5.73 -64.37
N GLN A 75 7.03 5.61 -63.49
CA GLN A 75 8.12 4.66 -63.60
C GLN A 75 8.30 3.98 -62.25
N ASP A 76 8.16 2.66 -62.26
CA ASP A 76 8.40 1.78 -61.12
C ASP A 76 9.86 1.88 -60.68
N LYS A 77 10.09 2.55 -59.56
CA LYS A 77 11.24 2.26 -58.69
C LYS A 77 10.69 1.64 -57.42
N LYS A 78 10.96 0.35 -57.24
CA LYS A 78 10.85 -0.33 -55.95
C LYS A 78 11.73 0.43 -54.94
N ASN A 79 11.13 1.37 -54.22
CA ASN A 79 11.67 1.80 -52.94
C ASN A 79 11.51 0.61 -52.01
N VAL A 80 12.63 -0.02 -51.68
CA VAL A 80 12.73 -0.86 -50.50
C VAL A 80 12.55 0.10 -49.34
N GLU A 81 11.31 0.23 -48.85
CA GLU A 81 11.06 0.87 -47.55
C GLU A 81 11.96 0.17 -46.53
N PRO A 82 12.76 0.91 -45.75
CA PRO A 82 13.47 0.31 -44.63
C PRO A 82 12.44 -0.39 -43.75
N PRO A 83 12.72 -1.61 -43.26
CA PRO A 83 11.75 -2.39 -42.50
C PRO A 83 11.28 -1.53 -41.33
N LYS A 84 9.95 -1.32 -41.22
CA LYS A 84 9.35 -0.60 -40.10
C LYS A 84 9.96 -1.12 -38.81
N PRO A 85 10.54 -0.25 -37.96
CA PRO A 85 11.16 -0.68 -36.72
C PRO A 85 10.14 -1.52 -35.95
N LYS A 86 10.59 -2.70 -35.48
CA LYS A 86 9.72 -3.60 -34.74
C LYS A 86 9.19 -2.85 -33.51
N PRO A 87 7.90 -3.00 -33.17
CA PRO A 87 7.35 -2.35 -31.99
C PRO A 87 8.17 -2.77 -30.75
N PRO A 88 8.47 -1.83 -29.84
CA PRO A 88 9.18 -2.12 -28.62
C PRO A 88 8.51 -3.26 -27.84
N LYS A 89 9.31 -4.07 -27.14
CA LYS A 89 8.81 -5.19 -26.32
C LYS A 89 8.85 -4.91 -24.82
N THR A 90 9.49 -3.82 -24.41
CA THR A 90 9.65 -3.42 -23.02
C THR A 90 9.32 -1.94 -22.85
N ILE A 91 9.04 -1.51 -21.62
CA ILE A 91 8.72 -0.11 -21.33
C ILE A 91 9.96 0.77 -21.58
N GLU A 92 11.16 0.30 -21.22
CA GLU A 92 12.44 0.97 -21.49
C GLU A 92 12.58 1.27 -22.99
N GLY A 93 12.47 0.24 -23.84
CA GLY A 93 12.60 0.42 -25.28
C GLY A 93 11.49 1.29 -25.88
N ALA A 94 10.30 1.29 -25.27
CA ALA A 94 9.23 2.19 -25.69
C ALA A 94 9.50 3.64 -25.31
N LEU A 95 10.04 3.90 -24.12
CA LEU A 95 10.43 5.23 -23.64
C LEU A 95 11.62 5.79 -24.41
N GLU A 96 12.62 4.97 -24.72
CA GLU A 96 13.76 5.34 -25.57
C GLU A 96 13.35 5.67 -27.01
N ALA A 97 12.29 5.05 -27.51
CA ALA A 97 11.75 5.31 -28.85
C ALA A 97 10.87 6.57 -28.94
N ILE A 98 10.58 7.26 -27.82
CA ILE A 98 9.82 8.51 -27.85
C ILE A 98 10.72 9.63 -28.37
N ASP A 99 10.29 10.28 -29.45
CA ASP A 99 10.93 11.49 -29.94
C ASP A 99 10.63 12.66 -28.98
N ALA A 100 11.68 13.17 -28.33
CA ALA A 100 11.58 14.28 -27.41
C ALA A 100 11.09 15.57 -28.09
N ALA A 101 11.42 15.80 -29.37
CA ALA A 101 10.96 16.96 -30.13
C ALA A 101 9.46 16.87 -30.43
N GLU A 102 8.96 15.66 -30.75
CA GLU A 102 7.52 15.41 -30.92
C GLU A 102 6.76 15.69 -29.62
N LEU A 103 7.24 15.18 -28.49
CA LEU A 103 6.65 15.44 -27.18
C LEU A 103 6.64 16.93 -26.84
N ALA A 104 7.77 17.64 -27.02
CA ALA A 104 7.88 19.08 -26.79
C ALA A 104 6.92 19.89 -27.68
N ASN A 105 6.74 19.47 -28.94
CA ASN A 105 5.81 20.13 -29.86
C ASN A 105 4.35 19.94 -29.43
N ILE A 106 3.97 18.74 -29.00
CA ILE A 106 2.62 18.46 -28.47
C ILE A 106 2.34 19.29 -27.22
N ILE A 107 3.30 19.37 -26.29
CA ILE A 107 3.19 20.19 -25.08
C ILE A 107 3.00 21.66 -25.47
N THR A 108 3.88 22.22 -26.31
CA THR A 108 3.84 23.62 -26.72
C THR A 108 2.54 23.96 -27.47
N THR A 109 2.13 23.12 -28.41
CA THR A 109 0.91 23.33 -29.20
C THR A 109 -0.34 23.33 -28.32
N ASN A 110 -0.42 22.39 -27.36
CA ASN A 110 -1.56 22.33 -26.43
C ASN A 110 -1.56 23.50 -25.43
N LYS A 111 -0.39 23.94 -24.95
CA LYS A 111 -0.24 25.16 -24.12
C LYS A 111 -0.79 26.39 -24.82
N ILE A 112 -0.44 26.56 -26.09
CA ILE A 112 -0.88 27.73 -26.87
C ILE A 112 -2.38 27.66 -27.12
N ARG A 113 -2.89 26.49 -27.53
CA ARG A 113 -4.30 26.31 -27.89
C ARG A 113 -5.25 26.36 -26.69
N PHE A 114 -4.79 25.92 -25.52
CA PHE A 114 -5.58 25.77 -24.31
C PHE A 114 -4.89 26.45 -23.12
N SER A 115 -4.48 27.70 -23.31
CA SER A 115 -3.72 28.53 -22.36
C SER A 115 -4.32 28.55 -20.94
N ASN A 116 -5.65 28.57 -20.85
CA ASN A 116 -6.40 28.64 -19.59
C ASN A 116 -6.95 27.29 -19.12
N ALA A 117 -6.57 26.17 -19.76
CA ALA A 117 -7.08 24.86 -19.41
C ALA A 117 -5.99 23.84 -19.05
N PRO A 118 -5.34 24.01 -17.87
CA PRO A 118 -4.34 23.10 -17.36
C PRO A 118 -4.69 21.61 -17.15
N LEU A 119 -5.89 21.16 -17.48
CA LEU A 119 -6.19 19.74 -17.45
C LEU A 119 -6.19 19.13 -18.85
N VAL A 120 -6.38 19.96 -19.88
CA VAL A 120 -6.46 19.50 -21.27
C VAL A 120 -5.08 19.07 -21.76
N TRP A 121 -4.08 19.94 -21.66
CA TRP A 121 -2.68 19.60 -22.00
C TRP A 121 -2.14 18.34 -21.28
N LEU A 122 -2.37 18.16 -19.97
CA LEU A 122 -1.91 16.99 -19.21
C LEU A 122 -2.59 15.70 -19.68
N LYS A 123 -3.89 15.76 -20.01
CA LYS A 123 -4.62 14.62 -20.57
C LYS A 123 -4.12 14.25 -21.97
N GLU A 124 -3.83 15.25 -22.81
CA GLU A 124 -3.24 15.02 -24.13
C GLU A 124 -1.84 14.41 -24.02
N VAL A 125 -1.02 14.86 -23.07
CA VAL A 125 0.29 14.26 -22.77
C VAL A 125 0.13 12.81 -22.30
N ALA A 126 -0.81 12.52 -21.39
CA ALA A 126 -1.09 11.16 -20.94
C ALA A 126 -1.54 10.24 -22.09
N ALA A 127 -2.44 10.73 -22.94
CA ALA A 127 -2.93 10.01 -24.11
C ALA A 127 -1.80 9.73 -25.11
N PHE A 128 -0.94 10.72 -25.36
CA PHE A 128 0.25 10.56 -26.19
C PHE A 128 1.16 9.46 -25.62
N LEU A 129 1.50 9.51 -24.33
CA LEU A 129 2.35 8.51 -23.69
C LEU A 129 1.74 7.10 -23.75
N ASN A 130 0.44 6.96 -23.49
CA ASN A 130 -0.26 5.67 -23.63
C ASN A 130 -0.20 5.14 -25.07
N SER A 131 -0.24 6.03 -26.08
CA SER A 131 -0.13 5.64 -27.48
C SER A 131 1.29 5.19 -27.88
N LYS A 132 2.32 5.72 -27.21
CA LYS A 132 3.73 5.36 -27.47
C LYS A 132 4.20 4.15 -26.65
N ILE A 133 3.64 3.93 -25.45
CA ILE A 133 4.04 2.86 -24.52
C ILE A 133 2.97 1.76 -24.51
N GLN A 134 2.74 1.13 -25.67
CA GLN A 134 1.77 0.03 -25.84
C GLN A 134 2.38 -1.32 -25.47
N ILE A 135 2.79 -1.44 -24.20
CA ILE A 135 3.37 -2.66 -23.63
C ILE A 135 2.38 -3.29 -22.67
N ASP A 136 2.03 -4.55 -22.92
CA ASP A 136 1.25 -5.34 -21.97
C ASP A 136 2.09 -5.63 -20.73
N VAL A 137 1.53 -5.31 -19.56
CA VAL A 137 2.20 -5.49 -18.28
C VAL A 137 1.54 -6.63 -17.55
N ASP A 138 2.29 -7.73 -17.38
CA ASP A 138 1.82 -8.95 -16.70
C ASP A 138 1.60 -8.71 -15.20
N ASP A 139 2.56 -8.05 -14.54
CA ASP A 139 2.46 -7.64 -13.14
C ASP A 139 2.22 -6.13 -13.02
N PRO A 140 0.97 -5.68 -12.75
CA PRO A 140 0.64 -4.26 -12.64
C PRO A 140 1.23 -3.57 -11.41
N THR A 141 1.88 -4.34 -10.51
CA THR A 141 2.53 -3.82 -9.30
C THR A 141 4.05 -3.64 -9.46
N PHE A 142 4.62 -4.18 -10.54
CA PHE A 142 6.06 -4.15 -10.83
C PHE A 142 6.93 -4.67 -9.68
N ALA A 143 6.46 -5.66 -8.93
CA ALA A 143 7.14 -6.14 -7.72
C ALA A 143 8.51 -6.78 -8.01
N SER A 144 8.78 -7.17 -9.26
CA SER A 144 10.06 -7.70 -9.73
C SER A 144 11.03 -6.63 -10.27
N HIS A 145 10.64 -5.36 -10.28
CA HIS A 145 11.45 -4.26 -10.80
C HIS A 145 12.00 -3.38 -9.65
N PRO A 146 12.99 -2.51 -9.94
CA PRO A 146 13.42 -1.49 -8.99
C PRO A 146 12.24 -0.61 -8.55
N GLN A 147 12.30 -0.09 -7.33
CA GLN A 147 11.21 0.64 -6.68
C GLN A 147 10.64 1.81 -7.52
N LEU A 148 11.51 2.57 -8.19
CA LEU A 148 11.12 3.74 -8.99
C LEU A 148 10.73 3.37 -10.43
N TYR A 149 10.52 2.11 -10.75
CA TYR A 149 10.01 1.69 -12.05
C TYR A 149 8.50 1.97 -12.17
N PRO A 150 7.98 2.39 -13.35
CA PRO A 150 8.66 2.56 -14.63
C PRO A 150 9.40 3.89 -14.82
N LEU A 151 9.29 4.87 -13.91
CA LEU A 151 9.93 6.18 -14.10
C LEU A 151 11.47 6.11 -14.21
N SER A 152 12.09 5.20 -13.49
CA SER A 152 13.55 4.96 -13.56
C SER A 152 14.04 4.50 -14.93
N ALA A 153 13.16 3.98 -15.78
CA ALA A 153 13.45 3.62 -17.16
C ALA A 153 13.34 4.79 -18.15
N ALA A 154 12.76 5.92 -17.74
CA ALA A 154 12.53 7.05 -18.64
C ALA A 154 13.82 7.86 -18.90
N PRO A 155 14.17 8.15 -20.17
CA PRO A 155 15.29 9.02 -20.49
C PRO A 155 15.17 10.39 -19.83
N ASN A 156 16.31 10.97 -19.43
CA ASN A 156 16.36 12.24 -18.69
C ASN A 156 15.66 13.40 -19.43
N GLU A 157 15.78 13.45 -20.76
CA GLU A 157 15.12 14.49 -21.58
C GLU A 157 13.59 14.38 -21.51
N ILE A 158 13.05 13.16 -21.63
CA ILE A 158 11.60 12.91 -21.49
C ILE A 158 11.15 13.26 -20.08
N ARG A 159 11.88 12.82 -19.04
CA ARG A 159 11.57 13.16 -17.64
C ARG A 159 11.52 14.67 -17.41
N LYS A 160 12.47 15.41 -17.99
CA LYS A 160 12.51 16.88 -17.88
C LYS A 160 11.30 17.53 -18.53
N LEU A 161 10.96 17.18 -19.78
CA LEU A 161 9.78 17.71 -20.46
C LEU A 161 8.47 17.45 -19.70
N LEU A 162 8.34 16.23 -19.13
CA LEU A 162 7.18 15.85 -18.32
C LEU A 162 7.14 16.61 -16.99
N SER A 163 8.29 16.78 -16.33
CA SER A 163 8.40 17.57 -15.10
C SER A 163 7.99 19.03 -15.35
N ASP A 164 8.52 19.65 -16.41
CA ASP A 164 8.27 21.05 -16.75
C ASP A 164 6.77 21.29 -17.04
N VAL A 165 6.11 20.40 -17.79
CA VAL A 165 4.66 20.55 -18.07
C VAL A 165 3.79 20.33 -16.82
N LEU A 166 4.19 19.44 -15.90
CA LEU A 166 3.48 19.24 -14.63
C LEU A 166 3.65 20.47 -13.72
N GLN A 167 4.85 21.04 -13.64
CA GLN A 167 5.12 22.25 -12.87
C GLN A 167 4.36 23.46 -13.42
N ASP A 168 4.36 23.65 -14.73
CA ASP A 168 3.63 24.75 -15.39
C ASP A 168 2.12 24.67 -15.17
N ALA A 169 1.57 23.47 -14.93
CA ALA A 169 0.16 23.31 -14.60
C ALA A 169 -0.20 23.80 -13.21
N GLY A 170 0.77 23.86 -12.29
CA GLY A 170 0.57 24.28 -10.92
C GLY A 170 -0.11 23.22 -10.06
N LYS A 171 0.22 23.27 -8.76
CA LYS A 171 -0.12 22.23 -7.77
C LYS A 171 -1.61 21.85 -7.73
N ALA A 172 -2.50 22.84 -7.82
CA ALA A 172 -3.95 22.60 -7.76
C ALA A 172 -4.45 21.79 -8.96
N ASN A 173 -3.98 22.11 -10.17
CA ASN A 173 -4.37 21.38 -11.38
C ASN A 173 -3.72 20.01 -11.43
N THR A 174 -2.47 19.87 -11.00
CA THR A 174 -1.81 18.55 -10.93
C THR A 174 -2.47 17.63 -9.90
N GLN A 175 -2.97 18.15 -8.78
CA GLN A 175 -3.75 17.36 -7.82
C GLN A 175 -5.06 16.85 -8.43
N LEU A 176 -5.80 17.75 -9.10
CA LEU A 176 -7.04 17.35 -9.78
C LEU A 176 -6.76 16.37 -10.93
N PHE A 177 -5.67 16.59 -11.68
CA PHE A 177 -5.21 15.69 -12.72
C PHE A 177 -4.85 14.31 -12.15
N PHE A 178 -4.19 14.22 -10.99
CA PHE A 178 -3.88 12.96 -10.31
C PHE A 178 -5.16 12.15 -10.04
N ASP A 179 -6.17 12.77 -9.42
CA ASP A 179 -7.46 12.15 -9.11
C ASP A 179 -8.23 11.67 -10.37
N VAL A 180 -8.22 12.49 -11.42
CA VAL A 180 -8.87 12.14 -12.69
C VAL A 180 -8.10 11.03 -13.41
N THR A 181 -6.78 11.04 -13.34
CA THR A 181 -5.91 10.04 -13.98
C THR A 181 -6.03 8.68 -13.32
N LEU A 182 -6.23 8.59 -12.01
CA LEU A 182 -6.57 7.33 -11.33
C LEU A 182 -7.87 6.71 -11.89
N THR A 183 -8.88 7.55 -12.13
CA THR A 183 -10.15 7.10 -12.70
C THR A 183 -9.99 6.70 -14.17
N ALA A 184 -9.23 7.47 -14.95
CA ALA A 184 -8.91 7.17 -16.35
C ALA A 184 -8.11 5.86 -16.47
N LEU A 185 -7.09 5.65 -15.64
CA LEU A 185 -6.32 4.42 -15.53
C LEU A 185 -7.25 3.20 -15.41
N ALA A 186 -8.17 3.21 -14.45
CA ALA A 186 -9.08 2.09 -14.24
C ALA A 186 -10.04 1.88 -15.42
N ASN A 187 -10.59 2.96 -15.97
CA ASN A 187 -11.51 2.91 -17.10
C ASN A 187 -10.83 2.41 -18.38
N ASP A 188 -9.62 2.87 -18.68
CA ASP A 188 -8.87 2.50 -19.88
C ASP A 188 -8.43 1.03 -19.78
N MET A 189 -7.97 0.57 -18.60
CA MET A 189 -7.70 -0.86 -18.37
C MET A 189 -8.96 -1.72 -18.54
N SER A 190 -10.13 -1.25 -18.09
CA SER A 190 -11.38 -1.99 -18.26
C SER A 190 -11.79 -2.18 -19.74
N ARG A 191 -11.30 -1.28 -20.61
CA ARG A 191 -11.49 -1.30 -22.07
C ARG A 191 -10.34 -1.99 -22.80
N GLY A 192 -9.34 -2.51 -22.09
CA GLY A 192 -8.15 -3.13 -22.68
C GLY A 192 -7.24 -2.13 -23.40
N GLN A 193 -7.23 -0.87 -22.98
CA GLN A 193 -6.34 0.16 -23.53
C GLN A 193 -5.02 0.21 -22.74
N SER A 194 -3.96 0.69 -23.40
CA SER A 194 -2.68 0.93 -22.72
C SER A 194 -2.78 2.08 -21.73
N VAL A 195 -2.11 1.93 -20.59
CA VAL A 195 -2.16 2.87 -19.46
C VAL A 195 -0.79 3.21 -18.88
N ASN A 196 0.30 2.86 -19.57
CA ASN A 196 1.65 3.06 -19.04
C ASN A 196 2.04 4.54 -18.96
N GLY A 197 1.46 5.39 -19.81
CA GLY A 197 1.56 6.85 -19.69
C GLY A 197 0.89 7.39 -18.44
N HIS A 198 -0.30 6.89 -18.10
CA HIS A 198 -0.97 7.22 -16.83
C HIS A 198 -0.10 6.82 -15.63
N ARG A 199 0.46 5.61 -15.65
CA ARG A 199 1.35 5.11 -14.58
C ARG A 199 2.58 6.00 -14.40
N LEU A 200 3.24 6.37 -15.50
CA LEU A 200 4.41 7.23 -15.47
C LEU A 200 4.11 8.58 -14.82
N LEU A 201 3.04 9.25 -15.28
CA LEU A 201 2.65 10.56 -14.76
C LEU A 201 2.17 10.51 -13.30
N LEU A 202 1.41 9.48 -12.91
CA LEU A 202 1.00 9.27 -11.52
C LEU A 202 2.22 9.07 -10.60
N GLN A 203 3.20 8.26 -11.03
CA GLN A 203 4.41 8.04 -10.24
C GLN A 203 5.25 9.31 -10.12
N MET A 204 5.40 10.11 -11.18
CA MET A 204 6.08 11.41 -11.12
C MET A 204 5.40 12.35 -10.12
N LEU A 205 4.08 12.50 -10.22
CA LEU A 205 3.32 13.35 -9.31
C LEU A 205 3.38 12.90 -7.86
N ALA A 206 3.36 11.60 -7.60
CA ALA A 206 3.48 11.06 -6.25
C ALA A 206 4.90 11.22 -5.65
N GLN A 207 5.93 11.33 -6.49
CA GLN A 207 7.29 11.63 -6.01
C GLN A 207 7.41 13.11 -5.60
N ASP A 208 6.85 14.01 -6.39
CA ASP A 208 6.90 15.46 -6.12
C ASP A 208 5.90 15.90 -5.05
N TYR A 209 4.73 15.25 -5.00
CA TYR A 209 3.61 15.53 -4.09
C TYR A 209 3.03 14.25 -3.48
N PRO A 210 3.74 13.59 -2.53
CA PRO A 210 3.29 12.35 -1.92
C PRO A 210 1.88 12.44 -1.34
N GLU A 211 1.49 13.60 -0.81
CA GLU A 211 0.18 13.82 -0.21
C GLU A 211 -0.99 13.61 -1.18
N PHE A 212 -0.77 13.69 -2.51
CA PHE A 212 -1.82 13.44 -3.50
C PHE A 212 -2.37 12.01 -3.40
N CYS A 213 -1.53 11.03 -3.02
CA CYS A 213 -1.94 9.64 -2.85
C CYS A 213 -3.01 9.44 -1.77
N ILE A 214 -3.11 10.36 -0.79
CA ILE A 214 -4.01 10.26 0.36
C ILE A 214 -4.99 11.43 0.50
N ALA A 215 -4.87 12.48 -0.33
CA ALA A 215 -5.71 13.67 -0.27
C ALA A 215 -7.21 13.35 -0.44
N SER A 216 -7.53 12.41 -1.34
CA SER A 216 -8.91 12.04 -1.70
C SER A 216 -9.26 10.60 -1.27
N VAL A 217 -8.81 10.16 -0.08
CA VAL A 217 -8.84 8.74 0.34
C VAL A 217 -10.21 8.06 0.20
N GLN A 218 -11.31 8.76 0.50
CA GLN A 218 -12.67 8.21 0.40
C GLN A 218 -13.10 7.94 -1.05
N LYS A 219 -12.70 8.83 -1.97
CA LYS A 219 -12.91 8.66 -3.41
C LYS A 219 -12.05 7.51 -3.94
N SER A 220 -10.79 7.44 -3.52
CA SER A 220 -9.87 6.35 -3.86
C SER A 220 -10.38 5.00 -3.37
N ALA A 221 -10.91 4.92 -2.15
CA ALA A 221 -11.51 3.71 -1.60
C ALA A 221 -12.74 3.27 -2.39
N SER A 222 -13.62 4.23 -2.76
CA SER A 222 -14.79 3.96 -3.61
C SER A 222 -14.38 3.43 -4.98
N LEU A 223 -13.41 4.06 -5.64
CA LEU A 223 -12.88 3.62 -6.93
C LEU A 223 -12.30 2.20 -6.87
N ARG A 224 -11.46 1.91 -5.86
CA ARG A 224 -10.93 0.57 -5.60
C ARG A 224 -12.05 -0.45 -5.43
N ASN A 225 -13.09 -0.12 -4.65
CA ASN A 225 -14.22 -1.02 -4.40
C ASN A 225 -14.98 -1.33 -5.69
N SER A 226 -15.18 -0.35 -6.59
CA SER A 226 -15.82 -0.55 -7.89
C SER A 226 -15.06 -1.56 -8.77
N TYR A 227 -13.74 -1.65 -8.63
CA TYR A 227 -12.87 -2.54 -9.40
C TYR A 227 -12.33 -3.73 -8.60
N GLN A 228 -12.81 -3.99 -7.38
CA GLN A 228 -12.26 -5.04 -6.50
C GLN A 228 -12.29 -6.45 -7.12
N ASN A 229 -13.27 -6.71 -7.99
CA ASN A 229 -13.44 -7.99 -8.69
C ASN A 229 -12.63 -8.08 -10.01
N ARG A 230 -11.79 -7.08 -10.30
CA ARG A 230 -10.91 -7.02 -11.46
C ARG A 230 -9.46 -6.87 -10.96
N PRO A 231 -8.81 -7.98 -10.51
CA PRO A 231 -7.51 -7.90 -9.83
C PRO A 231 -6.42 -7.10 -10.53
N PRO A 232 -6.24 -7.18 -11.86
CA PRO A 232 -5.22 -6.37 -12.53
C PRO A 232 -5.44 -4.86 -12.36
N ILE A 233 -6.70 -4.41 -12.41
CA ILE A 233 -7.08 -3.00 -12.24
C ILE A 233 -6.91 -2.61 -10.77
N GLY A 234 -7.44 -3.42 -9.84
CA GLY A 234 -7.31 -3.16 -8.42
C GLY A 234 -5.85 -3.07 -7.98
N LEU A 235 -4.99 -3.98 -8.45
CA LEU A 235 -3.55 -3.96 -8.15
C LEU A 235 -2.86 -2.75 -8.75
N SER A 236 -3.20 -2.34 -9.98
CA SER A 236 -2.64 -1.12 -10.57
C SER A 236 -3.06 0.14 -9.81
N LEU A 237 -4.27 0.16 -9.24
CA LEU A 237 -4.72 1.25 -8.37
C LEU A 237 -3.98 1.27 -7.04
N LEU A 238 -3.82 0.12 -6.37
CA LEU A 238 -3.03 0.04 -5.14
C LEU A 238 -1.59 0.47 -5.39
N TRP A 239 -0.97 0.03 -6.49
CA TRP A 239 0.36 0.48 -6.89
C TRP A 239 0.43 2.00 -7.01
N ALA A 240 -0.55 2.65 -7.65
CA ALA A 240 -0.58 4.10 -7.79
C ALA A 240 -0.79 4.82 -6.45
N PHE A 241 -1.68 4.31 -5.60
CA PHE A 241 -1.91 4.85 -4.24
C PHE A 241 -0.68 4.72 -3.34
N GLY A 242 0.14 3.69 -3.56
CA GLY A 242 1.33 3.42 -2.77
C GLY A 242 2.54 4.29 -3.14
N GLN A 243 2.54 4.97 -4.29
CA GLN A 243 3.74 5.65 -4.79
C GLN A 243 4.27 6.75 -3.85
N GLY A 244 3.39 7.46 -3.14
CA GLY A 244 3.81 8.47 -2.16
C GLY A 244 4.56 7.87 -0.97
N GLY A 245 4.41 6.57 -0.69
CA GLY A 245 5.14 5.86 0.35
C GLY A 245 6.64 5.73 0.07
N ASN A 246 7.09 5.90 -1.18
CA ASN A 246 8.51 5.81 -1.53
C ASN A 246 9.33 6.95 -0.92
N SER A 247 8.74 8.14 -0.73
CA SER A 247 9.42 9.32 -0.17
C SER A 247 8.87 9.77 1.18
N ASP A 248 7.64 9.38 1.56
CA ASP A 248 7.02 9.77 2.82
C ASP A 248 6.37 8.57 3.53
N PHE A 249 6.95 8.19 4.68
CA PHE A 249 6.48 7.10 5.52
C PHE A 249 5.03 7.27 5.98
N ALA A 250 4.64 8.47 6.40
CA ALA A 250 3.32 8.72 6.96
C ALA A 250 2.24 8.62 5.88
N VAL A 251 2.52 9.15 4.69
CA VAL A 251 1.67 8.98 3.50
C VAL A 251 1.55 7.49 3.15
N GLY A 252 2.68 6.79 3.06
CA GLY A 252 2.70 5.36 2.70
C GLY A 252 1.93 4.49 3.69
N LEU A 253 2.10 4.73 5.00
CA LEU A 253 1.41 4.00 6.06
C LEU A 253 -0.09 4.29 6.03
N LYS A 254 -0.49 5.55 5.82
CA LYS A 254 -1.90 5.92 5.72
C LYS A 254 -2.58 5.32 4.49
N ALA A 255 -1.92 5.36 3.33
CA ALA A 255 -2.41 4.67 2.13
C ALA A 255 -2.59 3.18 2.40
N TRP A 256 -1.63 2.54 3.06
CA TRP A 256 -1.75 1.13 3.43
C TRP A 256 -2.95 0.86 4.36
N GLN A 257 -3.12 1.65 5.42
CA GLN A 257 -4.21 1.48 6.40
C GLN A 257 -5.60 1.72 5.79
N ASP A 258 -5.76 2.78 5.01
CA ASP A 258 -7.08 3.20 4.51
C ASP A 258 -7.45 2.52 3.18
N LEU A 259 -6.44 2.22 2.34
CA LEU A 259 -6.66 1.73 0.98
C LEU A 259 -6.32 0.25 0.77
N PHE A 260 -5.42 -0.34 1.56
CA PHE A 260 -4.87 -1.67 1.27
C PHE A 260 -5.38 -2.69 2.29
N LEU A 261 -5.29 -2.35 3.57
CA LEU A 261 -5.72 -3.18 4.69
C LEU A 261 -7.19 -3.65 4.59
N PRO A 262 -8.17 -2.85 4.12
CA PRO A 262 -9.56 -3.31 4.02
C PRO A 262 -9.75 -4.52 3.10
N ILE A 263 -8.82 -4.77 2.17
CA ILE A 263 -8.88 -5.87 1.21
C ILE A 263 -7.78 -6.92 1.43
N ILE A 264 -7.07 -6.87 2.56
CA ILE A 264 -5.96 -7.80 2.87
C ILE A 264 -6.39 -9.27 2.87
N GLU A 265 -7.66 -9.56 3.17
CA GLU A 265 -8.21 -10.92 3.22
C GLU A 265 -8.61 -11.46 1.84
N LEU A 266 -8.63 -10.60 0.81
CA LEU A 266 -8.91 -11.01 -0.56
C LEU A 266 -7.64 -11.64 -1.18
N LYS A 267 -7.73 -12.92 -1.54
CA LYS A 267 -6.58 -13.73 -2.02
C LYS A 267 -5.78 -13.11 -3.17
N ASN A 268 -6.43 -12.34 -4.05
CA ASN A 268 -5.77 -11.71 -5.19
C ASN A 268 -4.93 -10.48 -4.81
N TYR A 269 -5.09 -9.97 -3.58
CA TYR A 269 -4.45 -8.74 -3.10
C TYR A 269 -3.56 -8.99 -1.88
N SER A 270 -3.89 -9.99 -1.05
CA SER A 270 -3.23 -10.27 0.23
C SER A 270 -1.70 -10.27 0.16
N LYS A 271 -1.12 -10.91 -0.86
CA LYS A 271 0.33 -10.95 -1.08
C LYS A 271 0.91 -9.55 -1.29
N TYR A 272 0.29 -8.75 -2.17
CA TYR A 272 0.76 -7.40 -2.46
C TYR A 272 0.61 -6.46 -1.25
N VAL A 273 -0.52 -6.56 -0.52
CA VAL A 273 -0.77 -5.75 0.67
C VAL A 273 0.29 -5.98 1.75
N VAL A 274 0.69 -7.23 2.00
CA VAL A 274 1.74 -7.55 2.97
C VAL A 274 3.12 -7.16 2.44
N TRP A 275 3.39 -7.39 1.16
CA TRP A 275 4.65 -7.01 0.50
C TRP A 275 4.89 -5.50 0.56
N TYR A 276 3.88 -4.69 0.24
CA TYR A 276 3.99 -3.23 0.27
C TYR A 276 4.39 -2.73 1.65
N LEU A 277 3.75 -3.25 2.71
CA LEU A 277 4.13 -2.91 4.08
C LEU A 277 5.57 -3.30 4.39
N SER A 278 6.04 -4.46 3.92
CA SER A 278 7.44 -4.86 4.11
C SER A 278 8.39 -3.85 3.50
N ASN A 279 8.19 -3.49 2.23
CA ASN A 279 9.07 -2.55 1.54
C ASN A 279 9.03 -1.17 2.20
N LEU A 280 7.83 -0.67 2.53
CA LEU A 280 7.67 0.61 3.22
C LEU A 280 8.48 0.62 4.53
N LEU A 281 8.46 -0.46 5.31
CA LEU A 281 9.23 -0.52 6.55
C LEU A 281 10.72 -0.65 6.31
N ASP A 282 11.14 -1.46 5.33
CA ASP A 282 12.56 -1.68 5.01
C ASP A 282 13.24 -0.40 4.51
N GLU A 283 12.55 0.38 3.69
CA GLU A 283 13.06 1.65 3.15
C GLU A 283 13.15 2.75 4.22
N HIS A 284 12.16 2.81 5.10
CA HIS A 284 12.03 3.92 6.05
C HIS A 284 12.63 3.62 7.43
N ALA A 285 13.03 2.37 7.72
CA ALA A 285 13.52 1.95 9.03
C ALA A 285 14.66 2.82 9.57
N THR A 286 15.59 3.23 8.70
CA THR A 286 16.79 4.00 9.06
C THR A 286 16.64 5.50 8.88
N MET A 287 15.53 5.99 8.33
CA MET A 287 15.34 7.42 8.07
C MET A 287 14.94 8.17 9.34
N ASP A 288 15.59 9.28 9.68
CA ASP A 288 15.28 10.05 10.89
C ASP A 288 13.85 10.63 10.93
N SER A 289 13.28 10.91 9.76
CA SER A 289 11.92 11.41 9.59
C SER A 289 10.84 10.39 9.99
N THR A 290 11.15 9.10 9.92
CA THR A 290 10.20 8.01 10.24
C THR A 290 9.92 8.00 11.73
N LYS A 291 8.69 8.32 12.12
CA LYS A 291 8.26 8.31 13.53
C LYS A 291 7.00 7.48 13.69
N VAL A 292 6.99 6.67 14.74
CA VAL A 292 5.82 5.89 15.18
C VAL A 292 5.42 6.39 16.56
N SER A 293 4.17 6.78 16.73
CA SER A 293 3.62 7.14 18.04
C SER A 293 3.20 5.90 18.84
N GLN A 294 2.96 6.07 20.14
CA GLN A 294 2.45 5.00 20.99
C GLN A 294 1.09 4.48 20.47
N ASP A 295 0.18 5.38 20.11
CA ASP A 295 -1.14 5.02 19.58
C ASP A 295 -1.02 4.25 18.27
N GLN A 296 -0.09 4.65 17.40
CA GLN A 296 0.18 3.96 16.14
C GLN A 296 0.73 2.55 16.37
N LEU A 297 1.65 2.35 17.32
CA LEU A 297 2.13 1.03 17.72
C LEU A 297 0.98 0.13 18.17
N PHE A 298 0.13 0.61 19.07
CA PHE A 298 -0.98 -0.20 19.57
C PHE A 298 -2.04 -0.48 18.51
N ALA A 299 -2.34 0.48 17.64
CA ALA A 299 -3.22 0.27 16.50
C ALA A 299 -2.67 -0.83 15.56
N MET A 300 -1.36 -0.84 15.31
CA MET A 300 -0.68 -1.87 14.52
C MET A 300 -0.77 -3.25 15.19
N ILE A 301 -0.49 -3.33 16.50
CA ILE A 301 -0.61 -4.56 17.29
C ILE A 301 -2.02 -5.14 17.19
N ASP A 302 -3.05 -4.32 17.42
CA ASP A 302 -4.45 -4.75 17.40
C ASP A 302 -4.89 -5.19 16.01
N MET A 303 -4.48 -4.45 14.99
CA MET A 303 -4.77 -4.78 13.60
C MET A 303 -4.16 -6.13 13.21
N VAL A 304 -2.88 -6.37 13.50
CA VAL A 304 -2.24 -7.66 13.21
C VAL A 304 -2.93 -8.78 13.97
N ASN A 305 -3.32 -8.54 15.23
CA ASN A 305 -4.05 -9.51 16.02
C ASN A 305 -5.38 -9.93 15.39
N ASN A 306 -6.12 -8.96 14.88
CA ASN A 306 -7.43 -9.18 14.27
C ASN A 306 -7.33 -9.80 12.87
N LYS A 307 -6.28 -9.51 12.11
CA LYS A 307 -6.16 -9.91 10.70
C LYS A 307 -5.38 -11.20 10.47
N ARG A 308 -4.40 -11.53 11.32
CA ARG A 308 -3.47 -12.63 11.06
C ARG A 308 -4.13 -14.00 10.89
N SER A 309 -5.28 -14.24 11.53
CA SER A 309 -5.98 -15.53 11.51
C SER A 309 -6.78 -15.76 10.23
N ALA A 310 -7.16 -14.69 9.53
CA ALA A 310 -7.89 -14.75 8.26
C ALA A 310 -6.96 -14.98 7.05
N LEU A 311 -5.65 -14.85 7.24
CA LEU A 311 -4.64 -15.00 6.20
C LEU A 311 -4.09 -16.43 6.11
N PRO A 312 -3.60 -16.85 4.93
CA PRO A 312 -2.72 -18.00 4.80
C PRO A 312 -1.52 -17.94 5.77
N LYS A 313 -1.05 -19.10 6.24
CA LYS A 313 -0.04 -19.19 7.33
C LYS A 313 1.27 -18.45 6.99
N ASP A 314 1.70 -18.51 5.75
CA ASP A 314 2.86 -17.80 5.22
C ASP A 314 2.67 -16.27 5.30
N LEU A 315 1.56 -15.75 4.77
CA LEU A 315 1.25 -14.31 4.82
C LEU A 315 0.98 -13.82 6.24
N SER A 316 0.38 -14.67 7.08
CA SER A 316 0.20 -14.41 8.52
C SER A 316 1.54 -14.26 9.23
N SER A 317 2.49 -15.16 8.94
CA SER A 317 3.85 -15.06 9.46
C SER A 317 4.56 -13.81 8.97
N ASP A 318 4.44 -13.47 7.68
CA ASP A 318 5.06 -12.27 7.12
C ASP A 318 4.47 -10.98 7.70
N LEU A 319 3.15 -10.92 7.93
CA LEU A 319 2.51 -9.78 8.60
C LEU A 319 3.02 -9.61 10.04
N ILE A 320 3.22 -10.72 10.78
CA ILE A 320 3.82 -10.68 12.12
C ILE A 320 5.28 -10.20 12.07
N LYS A 321 6.06 -10.62 11.06
CA LYS A 321 7.43 -10.08 10.87
C LYS A 321 7.41 -8.57 10.66
N GLN A 322 6.42 -8.05 9.91
CA GLN A 322 6.28 -6.59 9.75
C GLN A 322 5.93 -5.89 11.06
N LEU A 323 5.13 -6.50 11.94
CA LEU A 323 4.91 -5.98 13.29
C LEU A 323 6.22 -5.88 14.09
N SER A 324 7.11 -6.86 13.95
CA SER A 324 8.44 -6.82 14.58
C SER A 324 9.27 -5.63 14.09
N LYS A 325 9.35 -5.40 12.77
CA LYS A 325 10.04 -4.23 12.22
C LYS A 325 9.40 -2.92 12.68
N TYR A 326 8.07 -2.87 12.71
CA TYR A 326 7.30 -1.69 13.14
C TYR A 326 7.58 -1.32 14.61
N LYS A 327 7.66 -2.31 15.51
CA LYS A 327 8.02 -2.04 16.91
C LYS A 327 9.45 -1.52 17.03
N ASP A 328 10.38 -2.00 16.21
CA ASP A 328 11.78 -1.58 16.28
C ASP A 328 11.91 -0.10 15.90
N ILE A 329 11.16 0.37 14.88
CA ILE A 329 11.07 1.80 14.53
C ILE A 329 10.58 2.63 15.73
N TYR A 330 9.52 2.17 16.41
CA TYR A 330 9.01 2.85 17.61
C TYR A 330 10.06 2.91 18.72
N PHE A 331 10.63 1.76 19.12
CA PHE A 331 11.53 1.70 20.26
C PHE A 331 12.87 2.38 19.99
N ASN A 332 13.41 2.29 18.76
CA ASN A 332 14.67 2.96 18.42
C ASN A 332 14.60 4.49 18.53
N LYS A 333 13.40 5.07 18.43
CA LYS A 333 13.16 6.51 18.47
C LYS A 333 12.35 6.96 19.68
N SER A 334 11.97 6.03 20.56
CA SER A 334 11.21 6.36 21.77
C SER A 334 12.11 7.01 22.82
N ASN A 335 11.52 7.90 23.60
CA ASN A 335 12.17 8.44 24.79
C ASN A 335 12.02 7.46 25.97
N ASN A 336 12.72 7.75 27.07
CA ASN A 336 12.69 6.93 28.29
C ASN A 336 11.41 7.14 29.13
N LYS A 337 10.23 7.18 28.50
CA LYS A 337 8.92 7.30 29.16
C LYS A 337 7.99 6.17 28.71
N LEU A 338 8.35 4.93 29.06
CA LEU A 338 7.70 3.72 28.54
C LEU A 338 6.80 3.03 29.57
N GLN A 339 6.64 3.56 30.78
CA GLN A 339 5.75 2.99 31.82
C GLN A 339 4.32 2.73 31.33
N VAL A 340 3.73 3.69 30.61
CA VAL A 340 2.36 3.57 30.07
C VAL A 340 2.33 2.50 28.98
N THR A 341 3.31 2.50 28.07
CA THR A 341 3.48 1.48 27.03
C THR A 341 3.57 0.08 27.66
N PHE A 342 4.44 -0.08 28.66
CA PHE A 342 4.64 -1.35 29.38
C PHE A 342 3.34 -1.86 30.00
N ASN A 343 2.61 -1.01 30.73
CA ASN A 343 1.34 -1.38 31.36
C ASN A 343 0.29 -1.83 30.31
N GLN A 344 0.18 -1.11 29.20
CA GLN A 344 -0.75 -1.47 28.14
C GLN A 344 -0.34 -2.78 27.43
N LEU A 345 0.94 -2.99 27.15
CA LEU A 345 1.46 -4.23 26.56
C LEU A 345 1.21 -5.45 27.48
N MET A 346 1.41 -5.31 28.79
CA MET A 346 1.09 -6.37 29.77
C MET A 346 -0.38 -6.80 29.70
N LYS A 347 -1.29 -5.88 29.41
CA LYS A 347 -2.72 -6.16 29.27
C LYS A 347 -3.10 -6.74 27.90
N LYS A 348 -2.26 -6.56 26.88
CA LYS A 348 -2.45 -7.17 25.54
C LYS A 348 -2.08 -8.66 25.52
N LEU A 349 -1.19 -9.10 26.42
CA LEU A 349 -0.95 -10.52 26.62
C LEU A 349 -2.18 -11.21 27.20
N PRO A 350 -2.53 -12.42 26.74
CA PRO A 350 -3.66 -13.18 27.29
C PRO A 350 -3.42 -13.47 28.77
N ASN A 351 -4.49 -13.60 29.56
CA ASN A 351 -4.40 -13.99 30.97
C ASN A 351 -4.11 -15.49 31.14
N GLN A 352 -3.02 -15.93 30.52
CA GLN A 352 -2.52 -17.29 30.45
C GLN A 352 -1.00 -17.25 30.45
N TYR A 353 -0.39 -18.28 31.02
CA TYR A 353 1.04 -18.50 30.90
C TYR A 353 1.37 -19.13 29.55
N LEU A 354 2.32 -18.52 28.85
CA LEU A 354 2.82 -19.00 27.57
C LEU A 354 4.31 -19.34 27.75
N SER A 355 4.71 -20.53 27.30
CA SER A 355 6.10 -21.01 27.38
C SER A 355 6.46 -21.84 26.17
N GLY A 356 7.69 -21.70 25.67
CA GLY A 356 8.21 -22.50 24.57
C GLY A 356 7.23 -22.56 23.38
N PRO A 357 6.74 -23.75 22.97
CA PRO A 357 5.84 -23.88 21.80
C PRO A 357 4.51 -23.15 21.91
N SER A 358 4.02 -22.83 23.12
CA SER A 358 2.75 -22.11 23.30
C SER A 358 2.89 -20.59 23.17
N LEU A 359 4.12 -20.07 23.12
CA LEU A 359 4.40 -18.67 22.81
C LEU A 359 4.49 -18.51 21.29
N ASP A 360 3.36 -18.25 20.65
CA ASP A 360 3.32 -18.08 19.20
C ASP A 360 4.08 -16.82 18.73
N PRO A 361 4.41 -16.71 17.43
CA PRO A 361 5.21 -15.61 16.91
C PRO A 361 4.66 -14.21 17.20
N TYR A 362 3.34 -14.04 17.28
CA TYR A 362 2.76 -12.74 17.60
C TYR A 362 2.96 -12.40 19.08
N HIS A 363 2.64 -13.34 19.98
CA HIS A 363 2.83 -13.10 21.40
C HIS A 363 4.31 -12.89 21.74
N ARG A 364 5.22 -13.54 21.01
CA ARG A 364 6.66 -13.27 21.11
C ARG A 364 6.99 -11.79 20.86
N VAL A 365 6.44 -11.17 19.82
CA VAL A 365 6.66 -9.74 19.54
C VAL A 365 6.18 -8.87 20.71
N LEU A 366 5.05 -9.20 21.36
CA LEU A 366 4.58 -8.45 22.54
C LEU A 366 5.55 -8.57 23.73
N VAL A 367 6.10 -9.76 23.95
CA VAL A 367 7.08 -9.98 25.02
C VAL A 367 8.39 -9.27 24.70
N ASP A 368 8.83 -9.25 23.45
CA ASP A 368 9.98 -8.45 23.00
C ASP A 368 9.75 -6.95 23.27
N CYS A 369 8.57 -6.41 22.97
CA CYS A 369 8.22 -5.02 23.32
C CYS A 369 8.33 -4.74 24.83
N LEU A 370 7.94 -5.69 25.68
CA LEU A 370 8.05 -5.57 27.14
C LEU A 370 9.52 -5.57 27.59
N VAL A 371 10.36 -6.40 26.99
CA VAL A 371 11.81 -6.39 27.21
C VAL A 371 12.41 -5.06 26.76
N ASP A 372 12.04 -4.57 25.56
CA ASP A 372 12.49 -3.26 25.04
C ASP A 372 12.15 -2.11 25.99
N CYS A 373 10.96 -2.14 26.62
CA CYS A 373 10.58 -1.20 27.66
C CYS A 373 11.52 -1.27 28.88
N LEU A 374 11.79 -2.47 29.40
CA LEU A 374 12.66 -2.66 30.58
C LEU A 374 14.12 -2.30 30.33
N VAL A 375 14.61 -2.50 29.10
CA VAL A 375 15.97 -2.11 28.68
C VAL A 375 16.13 -0.59 28.66
N ARG A 376 15.14 0.12 28.09
CA ARG A 376 15.23 1.56 27.82
C ARG A 376 14.81 2.42 29.01
N ASP A 377 13.82 1.98 29.77
CA ASP A 377 13.24 2.74 30.89
C ASP A 377 13.18 1.88 32.15
N ASP A 378 14.12 2.13 33.08
CA ASP A 378 14.22 1.41 34.34
C ASP A 378 12.95 1.52 35.19
N SER A 379 12.21 2.60 35.04
CA SER A 379 10.98 2.83 35.79
C SER A 379 9.86 1.87 35.38
N CYS A 380 9.94 1.23 34.20
CA CYS A 380 9.07 0.12 33.82
C CYS A 380 9.15 -1.05 34.81
N ASN A 381 10.29 -1.27 35.47
CA ASN A 381 10.39 -2.29 36.53
C ASN A 381 9.46 -1.96 37.72
N ALA A 382 9.36 -0.68 38.11
CA ALA A 382 8.46 -0.27 39.18
C ALA A 382 6.99 -0.45 38.77
N THR A 383 6.63 -0.06 37.54
CA THR A 383 5.30 -0.33 36.98
C THR A 383 5.00 -1.82 36.91
N TRP A 384 5.97 -2.64 36.51
CA TRP A 384 5.79 -4.09 36.42
C TRP A 384 5.45 -4.71 37.78
N ARG A 385 6.15 -4.30 38.83
CA ARG A 385 5.90 -4.80 40.20
C ARG A 385 4.49 -4.47 40.70
N GLN A 386 3.95 -3.30 40.32
CA GLN A 386 2.56 -2.93 40.64
C GLN A 386 1.52 -3.79 39.91
N LEU A 387 1.90 -4.46 38.83
CA LEU A 387 1.00 -5.28 38.01
C LEU A 387 0.94 -6.75 38.43
N PHE A 388 1.84 -7.24 39.30
CA PHE A 388 1.95 -8.67 39.60
C PHE A 388 0.64 -9.33 40.06
N HIS A 389 -0.18 -8.66 40.87
CA HIS A 389 -1.47 -9.21 41.29
C HIS A 389 -2.49 -9.33 40.15
N ARG A 390 -2.42 -8.43 39.15
CA ARG A 390 -3.39 -8.37 38.03
C ARG A 390 -2.91 -9.13 36.79
N CYS A 391 -1.61 -9.27 36.64
CA CYS A 391 -0.94 -9.80 35.47
C CYS A 391 0.06 -10.91 35.85
N SER A 392 -0.28 -11.75 36.84
CA SER A 392 0.64 -12.76 37.39
C SER A 392 1.11 -13.77 36.34
N LYS A 393 0.20 -14.26 35.51
CA LYS A 393 0.47 -15.23 34.44
C LYS A 393 1.23 -14.59 33.27
N GLN A 394 0.88 -13.35 32.91
CA GLN A 394 1.63 -12.59 31.91
C GLN A 394 3.05 -12.29 32.38
N SER A 395 3.23 -12.00 33.68
CA SER A 395 4.55 -11.77 34.27
C SER A 395 5.38 -13.05 34.29
N ALA A 396 4.76 -14.21 34.55
CA ALA A 396 5.41 -15.51 34.39
C ALA A 396 5.92 -15.73 32.95
N THR A 397 5.10 -15.42 31.94
CA THR A 397 5.49 -15.49 30.52
C THR A 397 6.70 -14.60 30.23
N LEU A 398 6.72 -13.36 30.73
CA LEU A 398 7.84 -12.44 30.54
C LEU A 398 9.12 -12.95 31.22
N LEU A 399 9.02 -13.48 32.45
CA LEU A 399 10.16 -14.05 33.18
C LEU A 399 10.74 -15.29 32.47
N ASP A 400 9.87 -16.21 32.03
CA ASP A 400 10.24 -17.41 31.26
C ASP A 400 10.94 -17.03 29.94
N TYR A 401 10.47 -15.97 29.27
CA TYR A 401 11.11 -15.47 28.07
C TYR A 401 12.50 -14.87 28.35
N ILE A 402 12.64 -14.05 29.38
CA ILE A 402 13.93 -13.45 29.77
C ILE A 402 14.94 -14.55 30.12
N ASP A 403 14.50 -15.57 30.84
CA ASP A 403 15.32 -16.74 31.19
C ASP A 403 15.77 -17.54 29.96
N SER A 404 14.81 -17.89 29.11
CA SER A 404 15.06 -18.66 27.88
C SER A 404 16.01 -17.94 26.91
N ASN A 405 16.07 -16.61 26.98
CA ASN A 405 16.92 -15.76 26.14
C ASN A 405 18.00 -15.03 26.96
N TRP A 406 18.36 -15.56 28.13
CA TRP A 406 19.21 -14.86 29.11
C TRP A 406 20.54 -14.38 28.55
N ALA A 407 21.22 -15.20 27.74
CA ALA A 407 22.53 -14.86 27.18
C ALA A 407 22.53 -13.59 26.32
N GLU A 408 21.41 -13.28 25.66
CA GLU A 408 21.24 -12.09 24.84
C GLU A 408 20.63 -10.93 25.64
N VAL A 409 19.57 -11.22 26.40
CA VAL A 409 18.74 -10.21 27.06
C VAL A 409 19.41 -9.62 28.30
N SER A 410 20.11 -10.45 29.10
CA SER A 410 20.72 -10.02 30.38
C SER A 410 21.76 -8.92 30.24
N LYS A 411 22.44 -8.86 29.08
CA LYS A 411 23.45 -7.83 28.77
C LYS A 411 22.84 -6.45 28.56
N LYS A 412 21.56 -6.40 28.18
CA LYS A 412 20.80 -5.17 27.90
C LYS A 412 20.01 -4.70 29.13
N LEU A 413 19.61 -5.62 30.00
CA LEU A 413 18.79 -5.31 31.18
C LEU A 413 19.59 -4.79 32.37
N ARG A 414 18.95 -3.91 33.16
CA ARG A 414 19.47 -3.48 34.46
C ARG A 414 19.28 -4.57 35.52
N GLN A 415 20.33 -5.37 35.73
CA GLN A 415 20.27 -6.56 36.59
C GLN A 415 19.79 -6.29 38.02
N LYS A 416 20.18 -5.16 38.63
CA LYS A 416 19.72 -4.81 39.99
C LYS A 416 18.21 -4.65 40.06
N SER A 417 17.63 -3.90 39.12
CA SER A 417 16.19 -3.67 39.05
C SER A 417 15.42 -4.93 38.71
N LEU A 418 15.95 -5.75 37.79
CA LEU A 418 15.35 -7.05 37.45
C LEU A 418 15.32 -7.98 38.66
N LYS A 419 16.43 -8.13 39.40
CA LYS A 419 16.50 -8.95 40.62
C LYS A 419 15.46 -8.51 41.65
N MET A 420 15.30 -7.20 41.86
CA MET A 420 14.25 -6.69 42.75
C MET A 420 12.84 -7.04 42.27
N SER A 421 12.58 -6.94 40.97
CA SER A 421 11.30 -7.34 40.38
C SER A 421 11.04 -8.84 40.51
N VAL A 422 12.06 -9.68 40.32
CA VAL A 422 11.98 -11.13 40.50
C VAL A 422 11.68 -11.51 41.94
N LEU A 423 12.37 -10.90 42.92
CA LEU A 423 12.13 -11.15 44.34
C LEU A 423 10.70 -10.77 44.74
N GLN A 424 10.25 -9.57 44.37
CA GLN A 424 8.89 -9.14 44.68
C GLN A 424 7.82 -10.00 43.96
N TYR A 425 8.09 -10.49 42.75
CA TYR A 425 7.19 -11.42 42.07
C TYR A 425 7.04 -12.72 42.86
N LYS A 426 8.15 -13.29 43.35
CA LYS A 426 8.12 -14.50 44.19
C LYS A 426 7.32 -14.29 45.47
N GLU A 427 7.46 -13.14 46.11
CA GLU A 427 6.68 -12.80 47.33
C GLU A 427 5.18 -12.75 47.01
N VAL A 428 4.80 -11.94 46.01
CA VAL A 428 3.41 -11.74 45.61
C VAL A 428 2.75 -13.04 45.13
N CYS A 429 3.43 -13.83 44.30
CA CYS A 429 2.88 -15.06 43.77
C CYS A 429 3.04 -16.25 44.73
N GLY A 430 4.02 -16.22 45.64
CA GLY A 430 4.17 -17.18 46.74
C GLY A 430 3.02 -17.14 47.74
N GLU A 431 2.41 -15.97 47.95
CA GLU A 431 1.18 -15.84 48.74
C GLU A 431 -0.04 -16.44 48.02
N ALA A 432 -0.14 -16.27 46.70
CA ALA A 432 -1.20 -16.89 45.89
C ALA A 432 -1.12 -18.43 45.85
N LEU A 433 0.07 -19.00 46.12
CA LEU A 433 0.32 -20.45 46.21
C LEU A 433 -0.12 -21.10 47.54
N LYS A 434 -0.50 -20.33 48.56
CA LYS A 434 -0.97 -20.87 49.85
C LYS A 434 -2.42 -21.37 49.81
N GLY A 435 -3.12 -21.24 48.68
CA GLY A 435 -4.47 -21.76 48.45
C GLY A 435 -4.53 -23.27 48.16
N LYS A 436 -5.73 -23.87 48.21
CA LYS A 436 -5.97 -25.32 48.09
C LYS A 436 -5.60 -25.95 46.72
N LYS A 437 -5.26 -25.16 45.70
CA LYS A 437 -4.73 -25.63 44.41
C LYS A 437 -3.44 -24.87 44.09
N LYS A 438 -2.32 -25.58 44.01
CA LYS A 438 -1.03 -25.01 43.59
C LYS A 438 -1.12 -24.67 42.09
N ASP A 439 -0.89 -23.43 41.72
CA ASP A 439 -0.78 -23.02 40.31
C ASP A 439 0.59 -23.47 39.77
N GLU A 440 0.60 -24.44 38.86
CA GLU A 440 1.80 -25.01 38.24
C GLU A 440 2.65 -23.94 37.54
N THR A 441 2.02 -22.87 37.04
CA THR A 441 2.68 -21.70 36.45
C THR A 441 3.63 -21.04 37.44
N VAL A 442 3.15 -20.82 38.66
CA VAL A 442 3.91 -20.11 39.69
C VAL A 442 5.01 -21.02 40.23
N VAL A 443 4.76 -22.33 40.33
CA VAL A 443 5.79 -23.32 40.70
C VAL A 443 6.93 -23.33 39.67
N ARG A 444 6.61 -23.37 38.37
CA ARG A 444 7.62 -23.34 37.30
C ARG A 444 8.40 -22.03 37.28
N THR A 445 7.69 -20.90 37.37
CA THR A 445 8.33 -19.57 37.36
C THR A 445 9.21 -19.36 38.58
N ASN A 446 8.80 -19.84 39.75
CA ASN A 446 9.65 -19.81 40.95
C ASN A 446 10.95 -20.59 40.76
N LYS A 447 10.92 -21.72 40.05
CA LYS A 447 12.12 -22.49 39.72
C LYS A 447 13.03 -21.74 38.75
N ILE A 448 12.48 -21.12 37.71
CA ILE A 448 13.22 -20.28 36.75
C ILE A 448 13.98 -19.18 37.51
N CYS A 449 13.27 -18.47 38.38
CA CYS A 449 13.82 -17.40 39.18
C CYS A 449 14.81 -17.87 40.27
N GLN A 450 15.07 -19.17 40.45
CA GLN A 450 16.09 -19.68 41.38
C GLN A 450 17.40 -20.04 40.69
N VAL A 451 17.36 -20.36 39.39
CA VAL A 451 18.50 -20.93 38.67
C VAL A 451 19.28 -19.85 37.92
N ASN A 452 18.59 -18.90 37.27
CA ASN A 452 19.21 -18.01 36.29
C ASN A 452 18.94 -16.50 36.50
N LEU A 453 17.82 -16.13 37.14
CA LEU A 453 17.41 -14.74 37.43
C LEU A 453 17.58 -14.42 38.92
#